data_AF-A0A1H6DVZ1-F1
#
_entry.id   AF-A0A1H6DVZ1-F1
#
_cell.length_a   1.000
_cell.length_b   1.000
_cell.length_c   1.000
_cell.angle_alpha   90.00
_cell.angle_beta   90.00
_cell.angle_gamma   90.00
#
_symmetry.space_group_name_H-M   'P 1'
#
loop_
_entity.id
_entity.type
_entity.pdbx_description
1 polymer ?
#
loop_
_entity_poly.entity_id
_entity_poly.type
_entity_poly.pdbx_seq_one_letter_code
_entity_poly.pdbx_strand_id
1 'polypeptide(L)'
;MRSKQFTAKPGFWAGFFLPQKWKLSFSAKTPDRFSLSLKQSVELPFDSVAAIGTSKGLLWTAIEIRSSNRTDVLGGLGSDAAEKLVTELRSAINDHLVSTIEANKAQLIEIDEAIQTLTRSGHQYLALGDISQTIATVPGNAAQAIAHPLFNIDQVPKSLAQQFPASLSMLADPNERQRYNNKFVTSELERFDAFFSDLDGRSLSKEQREACIRLEDNNLLVASAGSGKTATMVGKVAYLLDKGLYRPEEILLLAFNNDAASELRGRLAKQLKISVSDLRCKVSTFHALGRGIIEQVEGRPRQLANWVEHPAGESQLIEQLIQELRQTNPAFQRLWTELLVLYPKADIPVDVFDSEEDYRQYISDRTQRDGGTISTLSGIYVKSLQEQRIANWLWLNSIPFEYERQIAIGGDGNDQLYVQPDFYYPNIDTFHEHFAINKDGTSPFKTMLNRLSKNVKGIKKRASTSSKRPAHRRMTIPCWKSSKHSCANAASNWCLDQLKRY
;
A
#
# COMPACT_ATOMS: atom_id res chain seq x y z
N MET A 1 -12.67 39.97 13.77
CA MET A 1 -13.42 38.70 13.92
C MET A 1 -13.23 38.17 15.33
N ARG A 2 -14.30 37.67 16.00
CA ARG A 2 -14.21 37.16 17.39
C ARG A 2 -13.59 35.76 17.35
N SER A 3 -12.30 35.64 17.66
CA SER A 3 -11.66 34.34 17.89
C SER A 3 -12.39 33.64 19.05
N LYS A 4 -13.18 32.61 18.71
CA LYS A 4 -13.89 31.80 19.70
C LYS A 4 -12.88 31.15 20.63
N GLN A 5 -13.15 31.17 21.93
CA GLN A 5 -12.40 30.38 22.88
C GLN A 5 -12.56 28.91 22.51
N PHE A 6 -11.45 28.24 22.23
CA PHE A 6 -11.45 26.85 21.79
C PHE A 6 -10.66 25.98 22.77
N THR A 7 -11.14 24.75 23.01
CA THR A 7 -10.44 23.77 23.84
C THR A 7 -10.72 22.37 23.31
N ALA A 8 -9.65 21.63 23.02
CA ALA A 8 -9.68 20.23 22.62
C ALA A 8 -8.93 19.33 23.62
N LYS A 9 -9.40 18.09 23.73
CA LYS A 9 -8.86 17.01 24.57
C LYS A 9 -9.14 15.67 23.88
N PRO A 10 -8.46 14.57 24.28
CA PRO A 10 -8.81 13.23 23.83
C PRO A 10 -10.29 12.90 24.05
N GLY A 11 -10.83 12.04 23.19
CA GLY A 11 -12.17 11.47 23.38
C GLY A 11 -12.29 10.73 24.72
N PHE A 12 -13.51 10.67 25.26
CA PHE A 12 -13.78 10.11 26.59
C PHE A 12 -13.11 8.74 26.82
N TRP A 13 -13.27 7.82 25.88
CA TRP A 13 -12.68 6.48 25.95
C TRP A 13 -11.17 6.48 25.73
N ALA A 14 -10.64 7.29 24.81
CA ALA A 14 -9.21 7.38 24.54
C ALA A 14 -8.43 7.88 25.77
N GLY A 15 -9.03 8.73 26.61
CA GLY A 15 -8.42 9.20 27.86
C GLY A 15 -8.08 8.11 28.88
N PHE A 16 -8.62 6.90 28.75
CA PHE A 16 -8.29 5.73 29.58
C PHE A 16 -7.14 4.89 29.01
N PHE A 17 -6.90 4.95 27.70
CA PHE A 17 -5.92 4.10 27.00
C PHE A 17 -4.68 4.86 26.54
N LEU A 18 -4.72 6.20 26.48
CA LEU A 18 -3.58 6.99 26.08
C LEU A 18 -2.53 7.07 27.20
N PRO A 19 -1.23 6.90 26.87
CA PRO A 19 -0.14 7.04 27.84
C PRO A 19 0.03 8.50 28.31
N GLN A 20 -0.45 9.49 27.55
CA GLN A 20 -0.44 10.90 27.93
C GLN A 20 -1.77 11.58 27.62
N LYS A 21 -2.33 12.27 28.62
CA LYS A 21 -3.46 13.18 28.45
C LYS A 21 -2.94 14.52 27.94
N TRP A 22 -3.67 15.11 27.02
CA TRP A 22 -3.34 16.43 26.48
C TRP A 22 -4.54 17.36 26.47
N LYS A 23 -4.27 18.65 26.49
CA LYS A 23 -5.26 19.71 26.29
C LYS A 23 -4.66 20.77 25.38
N LEU A 24 -5.36 21.09 24.30
CA LEU A 24 -5.02 22.19 23.41
C LEU A 24 -6.07 23.29 23.59
N SER A 25 -5.65 24.53 23.81
CA SER A 25 -6.58 25.66 23.92
C SER A 25 -5.98 26.96 23.41
N PHE A 26 -6.79 27.80 22.78
CA PHE A 26 -6.46 29.17 22.42
C PHE A 26 -7.69 30.06 22.63
N SER A 27 -7.46 31.36 22.82
CA SER A 27 -8.51 32.30 23.20
C SER A 27 -8.29 33.67 22.57
N ALA A 28 -9.35 34.48 22.55
CA ALA A 28 -9.26 35.89 22.15
C ALA A 28 -8.30 36.74 22.98
N LYS A 29 -7.93 36.29 24.19
CA LYS A 29 -6.97 37.00 25.04
C LYS A 29 -5.52 36.79 24.61
N THR A 30 -5.25 35.75 23.82
CA THR A 30 -3.92 35.36 23.33
C THR A 30 -4.04 35.03 21.84
N PRO A 31 -4.33 36.03 20.97
CA PRO A 31 -4.66 35.79 19.57
C PRO A 31 -3.45 35.40 18.71
N ASP A 32 -2.25 35.36 19.27
CA ASP A 32 -0.97 35.09 18.62
C ASP A 32 -0.40 33.71 18.95
N ARG A 33 -1.05 32.92 19.81
CA ARG A 33 -0.51 31.65 20.33
C ARG A 33 -1.60 30.69 20.79
N PHE A 34 -1.23 29.40 20.89
CA PHE A 34 -2.04 28.39 21.56
C PHE A 34 -1.26 27.73 22.71
N SER A 35 -2.02 27.31 23.72
CA SER A 35 -1.51 26.55 24.86
C SER A 35 -1.69 25.06 24.61
N LEU A 36 -0.59 24.31 24.72
CA LEU A 36 -0.57 22.85 24.68
C LEU A 36 -0.13 22.32 26.04
N SER A 37 -1.06 21.74 26.79
CA SER A 37 -0.77 21.06 28.05
C SER A 37 -0.59 19.56 27.81
N LEU A 38 0.66 19.09 27.97
CA LEU A 38 1.02 17.66 28.02
C LEU A 38 1.43 17.32 29.47
N LYS A 39 2.70 16.96 29.72
CA LYS A 39 3.31 16.91 31.06
C LYS A 39 3.61 18.30 31.63
N GLN A 40 4.00 19.21 30.75
CA GLN A 40 4.20 20.63 31.03
C GLN A 40 3.34 21.43 30.05
N SER A 41 2.89 22.61 30.47
CA SER A 41 2.18 23.51 29.57
C SER A 41 3.18 24.30 28.76
N VAL A 42 3.02 24.30 27.44
CA VAL A 42 3.83 25.11 26.53
C VAL A 42 2.92 26.02 25.74
N GLU A 43 3.31 27.30 25.66
CA GLU A 43 2.70 28.28 24.77
C GLU A 43 3.46 28.27 23.45
N LEU A 44 2.75 28.05 22.35
CA LEU A 44 3.31 28.01 21.00
C LEU A 44 2.77 29.18 20.18
N PRO A 45 3.62 30.14 19.76
CA PRO A 45 3.23 31.19 18.84
C PRO A 45 2.75 30.61 17.51
N PHE A 46 1.71 31.20 16.93
CA PHE A 46 1.19 30.77 15.63
C PHE A 46 2.25 30.88 14.53
N ASP A 47 3.09 31.91 14.57
CA ASP A 47 4.18 32.14 13.62
C ASP A 47 5.25 31.02 13.61
N SER A 48 5.31 30.21 14.68
CA SER A 48 6.27 29.11 14.79
C SER A 48 5.79 27.80 14.17
N VAL A 49 4.52 27.73 13.74
CA VAL A 49 3.88 26.50 13.27
C VAL A 49 4.11 26.31 11.77
N ALA A 50 5.00 25.37 11.43
CA ALA A 50 5.36 25.08 10.05
C ALA A 50 4.37 24.13 9.33
N ALA A 51 3.70 23.23 10.04
CA ALA A 51 2.72 22.32 9.45
C ALA A 51 1.71 21.80 10.48
N ILE A 52 0.50 21.51 10.02
CA ILE A 52 -0.54 20.80 10.79
C ILE A 52 -1.15 19.73 9.90
N GLY A 53 -1.18 18.49 10.39
CA GLY A 53 -1.74 17.34 9.69
C GLY A 53 -2.45 16.36 10.60
N THR A 54 -2.96 15.29 10.01
CA THR A 54 -3.52 14.15 10.72
C THR A 54 -2.80 12.86 10.33
N SER A 55 -2.63 11.96 11.29
CA SER A 55 -2.16 10.59 11.04
C SER A 55 -3.19 9.58 11.53
N LYS A 56 -3.58 8.67 10.63
CA LYS A 56 -4.58 7.64 10.93
C LYS A 56 -3.91 6.45 11.60
N GLY A 57 -4.31 6.16 12.84
CA GLY A 57 -3.97 4.94 13.55
C GLY A 57 -5.08 3.89 13.44
N LEU A 58 -4.82 2.69 14.00
CA LEU A 58 -5.75 1.56 13.95
C LEU A 58 -7.08 1.83 14.68
N LEU A 59 -7.03 2.60 15.77
CA LEU A 59 -8.19 2.88 16.64
C LEU A 59 -8.53 4.37 16.72
N TRP A 60 -7.55 5.25 16.51
CA TRP A 60 -7.69 6.69 16.69
C TRP A 60 -6.91 7.43 15.61
N THR A 61 -7.35 8.63 15.31
CA THR A 61 -6.58 9.60 14.54
C THR A 61 -5.78 10.47 15.52
N ALA A 62 -4.56 10.80 15.14
CA ALA A 62 -3.72 11.79 15.82
C ALA A 62 -3.61 13.06 14.98
N ILE A 63 -3.42 14.19 15.66
CA ILE A 63 -3.04 15.45 15.03
C ILE A 63 -1.55 15.64 15.22
N GLU A 64 -0.88 16.05 14.15
CA GLU A 64 0.54 16.35 14.15
C GLU A 64 0.71 17.85 13.94
N ILE A 65 1.31 18.52 14.94
CA ILE A 65 1.66 19.93 14.86
C ILE A 65 3.18 20.02 14.81
N ARG A 66 3.71 20.51 13.70
CA ARG A 66 5.14 20.67 13.49
C ARG A 66 5.51 22.15 13.62
N SER A 67 6.40 22.44 14.55
CA SER A 67 7.05 23.75 14.71
C SER A 67 8.53 23.62 14.34
N SER A 68 9.25 24.74 14.22
CA SER A 68 10.63 24.77 13.72
C SER A 68 11.61 23.81 14.42
N ASN A 69 11.37 23.47 15.70
CA ASN A 69 12.26 22.63 16.50
C ASN A 69 11.56 21.45 17.21
N ARG A 70 10.28 21.20 16.92
CA ARG A 70 9.49 20.17 17.62
C ARG A 70 8.32 19.67 16.79
N THR A 71 7.95 18.42 17.01
CA THR A 71 6.71 17.84 16.48
C THR A 71 5.89 17.30 17.64
N ASP A 72 4.66 17.78 17.76
CA ASP A 72 3.70 17.35 18.78
C ASP A 72 2.65 16.45 18.14
N VAL A 73 2.52 15.22 18.64
CA VAL A 73 1.56 14.21 18.17
C VAL A 73 0.47 14.00 19.21
N LEU A 74 -0.74 14.41 18.88
CA LEU A 74 -1.90 14.46 19.78
C LEU A 74 -2.93 13.39 19.38
N GLY A 75 -2.81 12.20 19.99
CA GLY A 75 -3.67 11.05 19.69
C GLY A 75 -5.03 11.03 20.41
N GLY A 76 -5.87 10.05 20.06
CA GLY A 76 -7.12 9.77 20.76
C GLY A 76 -8.33 10.57 20.30
N LEU A 77 -8.33 11.00 19.04
CA LEU A 77 -9.48 11.65 18.40
C LEU A 77 -10.11 10.70 17.38
N GLY A 78 -11.44 10.81 17.21
CA GLY A 78 -12.09 10.27 16.01
C GLY A 78 -11.66 11.08 14.78
N SER A 79 -11.76 10.49 13.59
CA SER A 79 -11.35 11.14 12.33
C SER A 79 -11.97 12.52 12.14
N ASP A 80 -13.29 12.63 12.25
CA ASP A 80 -14.02 13.90 12.08
C ASP A 80 -13.61 14.95 13.11
N ALA A 81 -13.37 14.53 14.36
CA ALA A 81 -12.92 15.42 15.42
C ALA A 81 -11.49 15.92 15.17
N ALA A 82 -10.61 15.07 14.64
CA ALA A 82 -9.26 15.45 14.26
C ALA A 82 -9.27 16.43 13.08
N GLU A 83 -10.04 16.16 12.04
CA GLU A 83 -10.17 17.04 10.87
C GLU A 83 -10.76 18.41 11.24
N LYS A 84 -11.79 18.42 12.09
CA LYS A 84 -12.38 19.66 12.60
C LYS A 84 -11.37 20.49 13.38
N LEU A 85 -10.60 19.85 14.26
CA LEU A 85 -9.57 20.53 15.05
C LEU A 85 -8.44 21.08 14.18
N VAL A 86 -7.97 20.33 13.19
CA VAL A 86 -6.99 20.84 12.21
C VAL A 86 -7.53 22.06 11.47
N THR A 87 -8.80 22.01 11.06
CA THR A 87 -9.47 23.13 10.36
C THR A 87 -9.56 24.37 11.25
N GLU A 88 -10.00 24.21 12.51
CA GLU A 88 -10.12 25.32 13.47
C GLU A 88 -8.76 25.93 13.81
N LEU A 89 -7.72 25.10 14.00
CA LEU A 89 -6.36 25.60 14.27
C LEU A 89 -5.78 26.34 13.07
N ARG A 90 -5.95 25.81 11.85
CA ARG A 90 -5.53 26.50 10.61
C ARG A 90 -6.25 27.83 10.43
N SER A 91 -7.55 27.88 10.72
CA SER A 91 -8.34 29.12 10.67
C SER A 91 -7.85 30.14 11.69
N ALA A 92 -7.56 29.73 12.92
CA ALA A 92 -7.05 30.64 13.95
C ALA A 92 -5.68 31.22 13.60
N ILE A 93 -4.78 30.40 13.05
CA ILE A 93 -3.48 30.86 12.54
C ILE A 93 -3.69 31.86 11.40
N ASN A 94 -4.56 31.56 10.45
CA ASN A 94 -4.83 32.48 9.34
C ASN A 94 -5.47 33.80 9.79
N ASP A 95 -6.41 33.77 10.74
CA ASP A 95 -6.97 34.99 11.32
C ASP A 95 -5.87 35.87 11.93
N HIS A 96 -4.89 35.26 12.61
CA HIS A 96 -3.73 35.97 13.14
C HIS A 96 -2.86 36.56 12.03
N LEU A 97 -2.48 35.76 11.02
CA LEU A 97 -1.67 36.21 9.89
C LEU A 97 -2.34 37.35 9.12
N VAL A 98 -3.64 37.24 8.84
CA VAL A 98 -4.44 38.29 8.19
C VAL A 98 -4.46 39.56 9.04
N SER A 99 -4.65 39.45 10.35
CA SER A 99 -4.60 40.59 11.27
C SER A 99 -3.22 41.26 11.27
N THR A 100 -2.15 40.47 11.19
CA THR A 100 -0.78 40.96 11.11
C THR A 100 -0.54 41.71 9.80
N ILE A 101 -1.01 41.18 8.67
CA ILE A 101 -0.96 41.85 7.36
C ILE A 101 -1.74 43.18 7.41
N GLU A 102 -2.94 43.15 7.99
CA GLU A 102 -3.79 44.34 8.12
C GLU A 102 -3.17 45.42 9.00
N ALA A 103 -2.47 45.05 10.07
CA ALA A 103 -1.76 46.01 10.91
C ALA A 103 -0.51 46.62 10.24
N ASN A 104 0.06 45.94 9.23
CA ASN A 104 1.33 46.29 8.60
C ASN A 104 1.20 46.57 7.08
N LYS A 105 0.04 47.04 6.61
CA LYS A 105 -0.25 47.23 5.17
C LYS A 105 0.77 48.08 4.41
N ALA A 106 1.43 49.02 5.08
CA ALA A 106 2.47 49.84 4.44
C ALA A 106 3.64 48.99 3.90
N GLN A 107 3.93 47.84 4.52
CA GLN A 107 4.99 46.91 4.09
C GLN A 107 4.61 46.14 2.80
N LEU A 108 3.34 46.19 2.36
CA LEU A 108 2.93 45.51 1.12
C LEU A 108 3.58 46.11 -0.13
N ILE A 109 4.03 47.38 -0.07
CA ILE A 109 4.74 48.04 -1.17
C ILE A 109 6.11 47.38 -1.40
N GLU A 110 6.88 47.13 -0.34
CA GLU A 110 8.19 46.48 -0.45
C GLU A 110 8.06 45.05 -0.99
N ILE A 111 7.00 44.35 -0.58
CA ILE A 111 6.67 43.02 -1.09
C ILE A 111 6.33 43.07 -2.59
N ASP A 112 5.56 44.07 -3.01
CA ASP A 112 5.21 44.29 -4.42
C ASP A 112 6.46 44.53 -5.27
N GLU A 113 7.35 45.40 -4.82
CA GLU A 113 8.62 45.68 -5.50
C GLU A 113 9.49 44.43 -5.65
N ALA A 114 9.52 43.57 -4.62
CA ALA A 114 10.25 42.31 -4.65
C ALA A 114 9.67 41.33 -5.70
N ILE A 115 8.36 41.12 -5.71
CA ILE A 115 7.69 40.23 -6.69
C ILE A 115 7.79 40.81 -8.10
N GLN A 116 7.64 42.12 -8.27
CA GLN A 116 7.84 42.78 -9.55
C GLN A 116 9.27 42.58 -10.05
N THR A 117 10.28 42.68 -9.18
CA THR A 117 11.67 42.43 -9.58
C THR A 117 11.90 40.98 -10.02
N LEU A 118 11.27 40.02 -9.33
CA LEU A 118 11.29 38.60 -9.69
C LEU A 118 10.65 38.32 -11.06
N THR A 119 9.59 39.04 -11.40
CA THR A 119 8.75 38.77 -12.59
C THR A 119 9.06 39.65 -13.79
N ARG A 120 9.71 40.82 -13.58
CA ARG A 120 10.01 41.83 -14.63
C ARG A 120 10.79 41.25 -15.80
N SER A 121 11.68 40.29 -15.52
CA SER A 121 12.50 39.68 -16.56
C SER A 121 11.69 38.70 -17.43
N GLY A 122 10.69 38.00 -16.89
CA GLY A 122 9.99 36.95 -17.61
C GLY A 122 10.86 35.73 -17.99
N HIS A 123 12.10 35.63 -17.48
CA HIS A 123 13.09 34.63 -17.92
C HIS A 123 13.10 33.34 -17.08
N GLN A 124 12.19 33.22 -16.12
CA GLN A 124 12.11 32.06 -15.23
C GLN A 124 10.66 31.58 -15.08
N TYR A 125 10.55 30.27 -14.89
CA TYR A 125 9.34 29.64 -14.37
C TYR A 125 9.09 30.17 -12.96
N LEU A 126 7.83 30.47 -12.62
CA LEU A 126 7.46 30.99 -11.31
C LEU A 126 6.72 29.92 -10.52
N ALA A 127 7.45 29.18 -9.69
CA ALA A 127 6.86 28.26 -8.73
C ALA A 127 6.18 29.02 -7.59
N LEU A 128 5.27 28.37 -6.87
CA LEU A 128 4.68 28.98 -5.68
C LEU A 128 5.74 29.23 -4.61
N GLY A 129 6.65 28.27 -4.41
CA GLY A 129 7.80 28.39 -3.51
C GLY A 129 8.71 29.57 -3.82
N ASP A 130 8.95 29.90 -5.09
CA ASP A 130 9.79 31.05 -5.49
C ASP A 130 9.21 32.38 -5.00
N ILE A 131 7.88 32.53 -5.10
CA ILE A 131 7.17 33.72 -4.62
C ILE A 131 7.29 33.77 -3.09
N SER A 132 6.97 32.68 -2.38
CA SER A 132 7.07 32.63 -0.92
C SER A 132 8.48 32.93 -0.41
N GLN A 133 9.52 32.39 -1.06
CA GLN A 133 10.91 32.67 -0.71
C GLN A 133 11.28 34.12 -0.97
N THR A 134 10.86 34.69 -2.10
CA THR A 134 11.10 36.10 -2.43
C THR A 134 10.47 37.01 -1.37
N ILE A 135 9.22 36.73 -0.98
CA ILE A 135 8.54 37.49 0.07
C ILE A 135 9.27 37.34 1.41
N ALA A 136 9.76 36.14 1.74
CA ALA A 136 10.50 35.92 2.97
C ALA A 136 11.82 36.72 3.07
N THR A 137 12.37 37.22 1.95
CA THR A 137 13.54 38.10 1.97
C THR A 137 13.20 39.54 2.36
N VAL A 138 11.94 39.95 2.24
CA VAL A 138 11.48 41.30 2.60
C VAL A 138 11.34 41.38 4.12
N PRO A 139 11.95 42.38 4.78
CA PRO A 139 11.83 42.52 6.23
C PRO A 139 10.40 42.92 6.64
N GLY A 140 10.01 42.55 7.86
CA GLY A 140 8.76 42.99 8.48
C GLY A 140 7.71 41.90 8.64
N ASN A 141 6.72 42.22 9.48
CA ASN A 141 5.73 41.26 9.94
C ASN A 141 4.74 40.87 8.83
N ALA A 142 4.42 41.78 7.90
CA ALA A 142 3.54 41.46 6.77
C ALA A 142 4.18 40.42 5.84
N ALA A 143 5.47 40.59 5.53
CA ALA A 143 6.22 39.67 4.68
C ALA A 143 6.32 38.29 5.32
N GLN A 144 6.66 38.22 6.61
CA GLN A 144 6.68 36.98 7.37
C GLN A 144 5.30 36.30 7.40
N ALA A 145 4.22 37.08 7.56
CA ALA A 145 2.87 36.55 7.61
C ALA A 145 2.41 35.97 6.25
N ILE A 146 2.75 36.64 5.13
CA ILE A 146 2.40 36.16 3.78
C ILE A 146 3.27 34.95 3.39
N ALA A 147 4.55 34.94 3.76
CA ALA A 147 5.46 33.82 3.51
C ALA A 147 5.22 32.62 4.43
N HIS A 148 4.33 32.75 5.43
CA HIS A 148 4.05 31.69 6.38
C HIS A 148 3.47 30.44 5.68
N PRO A 149 3.97 29.21 5.93
CA PRO A 149 3.54 28.00 5.21
C PRO A 149 2.06 27.65 5.32
N LEU A 150 1.39 28.14 6.37
CA LEU A 150 -0.04 27.95 6.60
C LEU A 150 -0.91 29.14 6.18
N PHE A 151 -0.31 30.19 5.60
CA PHE A 151 -1.07 31.31 5.04
C PHE A 151 -1.99 30.81 3.92
N ASN A 152 -3.25 31.21 3.99
CA ASN A 152 -4.29 30.87 3.05
C ASN A 152 -4.96 32.14 2.56
N ILE A 153 -4.69 32.46 1.29
CA ILE A 153 -5.22 33.67 0.66
C ILE A 153 -6.75 33.68 0.56
N ASP A 154 -7.39 32.51 0.50
CA ASP A 154 -8.86 32.41 0.44
C ASP A 154 -9.54 32.90 1.71
N GLN A 155 -8.80 32.99 2.83
CA GLN A 155 -9.30 33.50 4.11
C GLN A 155 -9.07 35.01 4.27
N VAL A 156 -8.38 35.66 3.33
CA VAL A 156 -8.18 37.10 3.33
C VAL A 156 -9.51 37.79 3.02
N PRO A 157 -9.98 38.74 3.87
CA PRO A 157 -11.20 39.50 3.59
C PRO A 157 -11.10 40.24 2.26
N LYS A 158 -12.19 40.24 1.48
CA LYS A 158 -12.23 40.93 0.17
C LYS A 158 -11.79 42.39 0.23
N SER A 159 -12.11 43.10 1.31
CA SER A 159 -11.70 44.48 1.56
C SER A 159 -10.18 44.65 1.68
N LEU A 160 -9.49 43.67 2.27
CA LEU A 160 -8.03 43.64 2.38
C LEU A 160 -7.40 43.18 1.06
N ALA A 161 -7.96 42.15 0.42
CA ALA A 161 -7.48 41.65 -0.87
C ALA A 161 -7.54 42.73 -1.98
N GLN A 162 -8.53 43.62 -1.97
CA GLN A 162 -8.60 44.76 -2.89
C GLN A 162 -7.49 45.81 -2.69
N GLN A 163 -6.84 45.81 -1.52
CA GLN A 163 -5.71 46.68 -1.22
C GLN A 163 -4.37 46.00 -1.54
N PHE A 164 -4.39 44.72 -1.93
CA PHE A 164 -3.16 44.04 -2.31
C PHE A 164 -2.64 44.60 -3.64
N PRO A 165 -1.34 44.93 -3.70
CA PRO A 165 -0.68 45.25 -4.96
C PRO A 165 -0.94 44.21 -6.06
N ALA A 166 -0.86 44.64 -7.31
CA ALA A 166 -1.15 43.79 -8.46
C ALA A 166 -0.25 42.54 -8.50
N SER A 167 1.01 42.61 -8.07
CA SER A 167 1.90 41.45 -8.07
C SER A 167 1.48 40.36 -7.07
N LEU A 168 0.84 40.73 -5.96
CA LEU A 168 0.26 39.78 -5.00
C LEU A 168 -0.96 39.05 -5.56
N SER A 169 -1.55 39.52 -6.68
CA SER A 169 -2.55 38.73 -7.39
C SER A 169 -2.00 37.40 -7.89
N MET A 170 -0.67 37.26 -8.07
CA MET A 170 -0.05 35.96 -8.40
C MET A 170 -0.12 34.95 -7.26
N LEU A 171 -0.30 35.41 -6.01
CA LEU A 171 -0.62 34.55 -4.87
C LEU A 171 -2.13 34.28 -4.76
N ALA A 172 -2.96 35.28 -5.10
CA ALA A 172 -4.40 35.25 -4.86
C ALA A 172 -5.20 34.57 -5.98
N ASP A 173 -4.75 34.71 -7.23
CA ASP A 173 -5.39 34.19 -8.43
C ASP A 173 -4.43 33.23 -9.14
N PRO A 174 -4.66 31.91 -9.03
CA PRO A 174 -3.87 30.90 -9.74
C PRO A 174 -3.80 31.13 -11.25
N ASN A 175 -4.80 31.78 -11.86
CA ASN A 175 -4.84 32.03 -13.29
C ASN A 175 -3.79 33.04 -13.74
N GLU A 176 -3.48 34.06 -12.93
CA GLU A 176 -2.48 35.07 -13.28
C GLU A 176 -1.07 34.44 -13.33
N ARG A 177 -0.72 33.64 -12.33
CA ARG A 177 0.54 32.89 -12.32
C ARG A 177 0.59 31.87 -13.46
N GLN A 178 -0.52 31.19 -13.75
CA GLN A 178 -0.59 30.26 -14.88
C GLN A 178 -0.39 30.97 -16.23
N ARG A 179 -0.95 32.17 -16.42
CA ARG A 179 -0.72 32.99 -17.63
C ARG A 179 0.75 33.39 -17.77
N TYR A 180 1.39 33.85 -16.69
CA TYR A 180 2.82 34.15 -16.67
C TYR A 180 3.64 32.90 -17.05
N ASN A 181 3.41 31.77 -16.38
CA ASN A 181 4.14 30.52 -16.61
C ASN A 181 3.92 29.96 -18.02
N ASN A 182 2.72 30.07 -18.59
CA ASN A 182 2.46 29.62 -19.96
C ASN A 182 3.20 30.47 -21.01
N LYS A 183 3.30 31.80 -20.78
CA LYS A 183 4.12 32.68 -21.64
C LYS A 183 5.59 32.27 -21.58
N PHE A 184 6.11 32.08 -20.37
CA PHE A 184 7.48 31.60 -20.15
C PHE A 184 7.71 30.24 -20.84
N VAL A 185 6.84 29.26 -20.64
CA VAL A 185 6.96 27.92 -21.25
C VAL A 185 6.98 28.03 -22.78
N THR A 186 6.13 28.87 -23.37
CA THR A 186 6.09 29.07 -24.83
C THR A 186 7.40 29.64 -25.34
N SER A 187 7.92 30.71 -24.73
CA SER A 187 9.21 31.30 -25.12
C SER A 187 10.38 30.34 -24.90
N GLU A 188 10.33 29.54 -23.84
CA GLU A 188 11.38 28.60 -23.50
C GLU A 188 11.42 27.41 -24.46
N LEU A 189 10.26 26.93 -24.91
CA LEU A 189 10.14 25.90 -25.94
C LEU A 189 10.78 26.34 -27.26
N GLU A 190 10.58 27.61 -27.65
CA GLU A 190 11.20 28.18 -28.85
C GLU A 190 12.72 28.32 -28.66
N ARG A 191 13.16 28.84 -27.52
CA ARG A 191 14.58 29.04 -27.21
C ARG A 191 15.37 27.73 -27.17
N PHE A 192 14.79 26.67 -26.64
CA PHE A 192 15.42 25.36 -26.49
C PHE A 192 14.95 24.35 -27.55
N ASP A 193 14.37 24.79 -28.67
CA ASP A 193 13.87 23.90 -29.71
C ASP A 193 14.96 22.98 -30.26
N ALA A 194 16.13 23.54 -30.59
CA ALA A 194 17.28 22.77 -31.08
C ALA A 194 17.78 21.76 -30.04
N PHE A 195 17.82 22.16 -28.76
CA PHE A 195 18.22 21.30 -27.64
C PHE A 195 17.28 20.09 -27.51
N PHE A 196 15.98 20.31 -27.51
CA PHE A 196 14.99 19.25 -27.34
C PHE A 196 14.73 18.40 -28.59
N SER A 197 15.13 18.90 -29.76
CA SER A 197 15.02 18.18 -31.03
C SER A 197 16.10 17.11 -31.19
N ASP A 198 17.21 17.21 -30.45
CA ASP A 198 18.28 16.22 -30.46
C ASP A 198 18.85 15.96 -29.05
N LEU A 199 18.12 15.16 -28.27
CA LEU A 199 18.58 14.59 -27.02
C LEU A 199 19.10 13.17 -27.26
N ASP A 200 20.37 13.08 -27.66
CA ASP A 200 21.07 11.81 -27.95
C ASP A 200 20.40 11.01 -29.09
N GLY A 201 20.12 11.70 -30.21
CA GLY A 201 19.51 11.12 -31.40
C GLY A 201 17.99 10.94 -31.30
N ARG A 202 17.34 11.59 -30.33
CA ARG A 202 15.89 11.54 -30.13
C ARG A 202 15.31 12.93 -29.94
N SER A 203 14.24 13.22 -30.68
CA SER A 203 13.42 14.40 -30.44
C SER A 203 12.35 14.09 -29.39
N LEU A 204 12.20 14.96 -28.39
CA LEU A 204 11.09 14.88 -27.44
C LEU A 204 9.81 15.45 -28.04
N SER A 205 8.65 14.87 -27.68
CA SER A 205 7.34 15.43 -28.01
C SER A 205 7.11 16.75 -27.29
N LYS A 206 6.18 17.58 -27.78
CA LYS A 206 5.84 18.86 -27.15
C LYS A 206 5.53 18.72 -25.66
N GLU A 207 4.74 17.72 -25.28
CA GLU A 207 4.35 17.44 -23.89
C GLU A 207 5.55 17.03 -23.03
N GLN A 208 6.48 16.26 -23.59
CA GLN A 208 7.72 15.88 -22.90
C GLN A 208 8.64 17.10 -22.70
N ARG A 209 8.74 17.99 -23.70
CA ARG A 209 9.49 19.26 -23.59
C ARG A 209 8.89 20.17 -22.52
N GLU A 210 7.56 20.33 -22.52
CA GLU A 210 6.85 21.08 -21.49
C GLU A 210 7.11 20.49 -20.09
N ALA A 211 7.10 19.17 -19.94
CA ALA A 211 7.41 18.52 -18.67
C ALA A 211 8.85 18.77 -18.17
N CYS A 212 9.80 18.96 -19.09
CA CYS A 212 11.17 19.37 -18.76
C CYS A 212 11.22 20.82 -18.25
N ILE A 213 10.48 21.72 -18.90
CA ILE A 213 10.50 23.17 -18.65
C ILE A 213 9.67 23.58 -17.42
N ARG A 214 8.58 22.87 -17.12
CA ARG A 214 7.72 23.18 -15.97
C ARG A 214 8.45 22.86 -14.66
N LEU A 215 8.63 23.85 -13.80
CA LEU A 215 9.40 23.77 -12.56
C LEU A 215 8.58 24.15 -11.33
N GLU A 216 7.33 23.68 -11.23
CA GLU A 216 6.61 23.79 -9.96
C GLU A 216 7.32 23.05 -8.83
N ASP A 217 7.02 23.45 -7.59
CA ASP A 217 7.51 22.79 -6.38
C ASP A 217 7.31 21.27 -6.42
N ASN A 218 6.16 20.82 -6.95
CA ASN A 218 5.85 19.41 -7.16
C ASN A 218 5.25 19.20 -8.56
N ASN A 219 5.79 18.26 -9.33
CA ASN A 219 5.31 17.93 -10.67
C ASN A 219 5.00 16.43 -10.78
N LEU A 220 3.74 16.09 -11.11
CA LEU A 220 3.33 14.71 -11.40
C LEU A 220 3.21 14.50 -12.92
N LEU A 221 4.12 13.71 -13.48
CA LEU A 221 4.05 13.29 -14.88
C LEU A 221 3.30 11.95 -15.01
N VAL A 222 2.06 12.00 -15.51
CA VAL A 222 1.26 10.80 -15.79
C VAL A 222 1.52 10.35 -17.23
N ALA A 223 2.02 9.13 -17.40
CA ALA A 223 2.54 8.67 -18.68
C ALA A 223 2.37 7.16 -18.87
N SER A 224 1.74 6.75 -19.97
CA SER A 224 1.47 5.35 -20.34
C SER A 224 2.77 4.54 -20.53
N ALA A 225 2.67 3.21 -20.58
CA ALA A 225 3.82 2.38 -20.95
C ALA A 225 4.36 2.78 -22.34
N GLY A 226 5.68 2.79 -22.52
CA GLY A 226 6.32 3.16 -23.79
C GLY A 226 6.36 4.66 -24.14
N SER A 227 5.65 5.54 -23.42
CA SER A 227 5.59 7.00 -23.67
C SER A 227 6.89 7.79 -23.41
N GLY A 228 8.01 7.12 -23.13
CA GLY A 228 9.30 7.81 -22.95
C GLY A 228 9.54 8.45 -21.58
N LYS A 229 8.86 8.03 -20.50
CA LYS A 229 9.06 8.52 -19.12
C LYS A 229 10.52 8.78 -18.73
N THR A 230 11.37 7.77 -18.94
CA THR A 230 12.79 7.85 -18.62
C THR A 230 13.52 8.89 -19.48
N ALA A 231 13.16 9.00 -20.77
CA ALA A 231 13.72 10.01 -21.66
C ALA A 231 13.31 11.43 -21.24
N THR A 232 12.05 11.63 -20.85
CA THR A 232 11.59 12.91 -20.29
C THR A 232 12.35 13.29 -19.02
N MET A 233 12.57 12.35 -18.10
CA MET A 233 13.31 12.60 -16.87
C MET A 233 14.78 12.96 -17.14
N VAL A 234 15.45 12.24 -18.04
CA VAL A 234 16.84 12.53 -18.46
C VAL A 234 16.91 13.89 -19.17
N GLY A 235 15.98 14.17 -20.09
CA GLY A 235 15.89 15.46 -20.77
C GLY A 235 15.66 16.63 -19.82
N LYS A 236 14.87 16.43 -18.76
CA LYS A 236 14.65 17.44 -17.72
C LYS A 236 15.95 17.77 -16.99
N VAL A 237 16.70 16.75 -16.53
CA VAL A 237 17.98 16.99 -15.85
C VAL A 237 18.96 17.67 -16.79
N ALA A 238 19.06 17.22 -18.05
CA ALA A 238 19.93 17.86 -19.03
C ALA A 238 19.57 19.33 -19.24
N TYR A 239 18.27 19.67 -19.38
CA TYR A 239 17.81 21.05 -19.49
C TYR A 239 18.15 21.89 -18.26
N LEU A 240 17.93 21.37 -17.05
CA LEU A 240 18.25 22.06 -15.80
C LEU A 240 19.73 22.42 -15.69
N LEU A 241 20.61 21.51 -16.12
CA LEU A 241 22.06 21.69 -16.10
C LEU A 241 22.54 22.62 -17.23
N ASP A 242 22.03 22.44 -18.44
CA ASP A 242 22.37 23.26 -19.61
C ASP A 242 21.98 24.73 -19.39
N LYS A 243 20.79 24.97 -18.82
CA LYS A 243 20.33 26.31 -18.43
C LYS A 243 21.08 26.88 -17.21
N GLY A 244 21.83 26.05 -16.47
CA GLY A 244 22.56 26.48 -15.28
C GLY A 244 21.66 26.80 -14.08
N LEU A 245 20.47 26.20 -13.99
CA LEU A 245 19.53 26.44 -12.90
C LEU A 245 19.95 25.75 -11.59
N TYR A 246 20.63 24.61 -11.70
CA TYR A 246 21.11 23.84 -10.56
C TYR A 246 22.51 23.27 -10.86
N ARG A 247 23.28 23.07 -9.80
CA ARG A 247 24.53 22.29 -9.87
C ARG A 247 24.18 20.80 -9.93
N PRO A 248 24.99 19.95 -10.60
CA PRO A 248 24.73 18.51 -10.69
C PRO A 248 24.50 17.84 -9.32
N GLU A 249 25.23 18.27 -8.30
CA GLU A 249 25.18 17.71 -6.94
C GLU A 249 23.88 18.05 -6.18
N GLU A 250 23.13 19.05 -6.66
CA GLU A 250 21.83 19.45 -6.10
C GLU A 250 20.69 18.57 -6.65
N ILE A 251 20.97 17.73 -7.65
CA ILE A 251 19.98 16.86 -8.31
C ILE A 251 20.11 15.42 -7.79
N LEU A 252 19.03 14.94 -7.19
CA LEU A 252 18.84 13.55 -6.75
C LEU A 252 17.82 12.83 -7.65
N LEU A 253 18.24 11.72 -8.26
CA LEU A 253 17.37 10.81 -8.99
C LEU A 253 17.20 9.50 -8.20
N LEU A 254 15.95 9.08 -8.01
CA LEU A 254 15.60 7.86 -7.29
C LEU A 254 14.97 6.80 -8.20
N ALA A 255 15.46 5.57 -8.10
CA ALA A 255 14.92 4.40 -8.77
C ALA A 255 14.52 3.30 -7.77
N PHE A 256 13.67 2.38 -8.20
CA PHE A 256 13.18 1.29 -7.33
C PHE A 256 14.23 0.19 -7.09
N ASN A 257 15.02 -0.15 -8.10
CA ASN A 257 16.03 -1.21 -8.03
C ASN A 257 17.37 -0.75 -8.59
N ASN A 258 18.40 -1.56 -8.38
CA ASN A 258 19.77 -1.23 -8.78
C ASN A 258 19.93 -1.18 -10.30
N ASP A 259 19.24 -2.06 -11.03
CA ASP A 259 19.31 -2.10 -12.50
C ASP A 259 18.76 -0.81 -13.11
N ALA A 260 17.60 -0.34 -12.66
CA ALA A 260 17.00 0.92 -13.10
C ALA A 260 17.86 2.13 -12.70
N ALA A 261 18.49 2.11 -11.52
CA ALA A 261 19.43 3.16 -11.11
C ALA A 261 20.68 3.19 -12.00
N SER A 262 21.23 2.01 -12.34
CA SER A 262 22.39 1.87 -13.21
C SER A 262 22.07 2.32 -14.64
N GLU A 263 20.94 1.89 -15.18
CA GLU A 263 20.44 2.30 -16.48
C GLU A 263 20.23 3.82 -16.54
N LEU A 264 19.58 4.40 -15.53
CA LEU A 264 19.34 5.84 -15.46
C LEU A 264 20.66 6.64 -15.40
N ARG A 265 21.63 6.15 -14.62
CA ARG A 265 22.98 6.73 -14.55
C ARG A 265 23.68 6.71 -15.92
N GLY A 266 23.63 5.57 -16.61
CA GLY A 266 24.22 5.44 -17.96
C GLY A 266 23.57 6.37 -18.98
N ARG A 267 22.23 6.42 -19.00
CA ARG A 267 21.47 7.31 -19.89
C ARG A 267 21.78 8.79 -19.62
N LEU A 268 21.86 9.19 -18.36
CA LEU A 268 22.17 10.57 -17.98
C LEU A 268 23.61 10.96 -18.37
N ALA A 269 24.59 10.11 -18.07
CA ALA A 269 25.98 10.36 -18.46
C ALA A 269 26.13 10.48 -19.99
N LYS A 270 25.47 9.60 -20.75
CA LYS A 270 25.43 9.65 -22.21
C LYS A 270 24.80 10.95 -22.71
N GLN A 271 23.66 11.36 -22.15
CA GLN A 271 22.98 12.61 -22.51
C GLN A 271 23.86 13.84 -22.27
N LEU A 272 24.60 13.85 -21.16
CA LEU A 272 25.51 14.93 -20.79
C LEU A 272 26.86 14.85 -21.51
N LYS A 273 27.08 13.82 -22.34
CA LYS A 273 28.33 13.56 -23.08
C LYS A 273 29.56 13.46 -22.17
N ILE A 274 29.38 12.85 -21.00
CA ILE A 274 30.44 12.61 -20.02
C ILE A 274 30.56 11.12 -19.69
N SER A 275 31.66 10.73 -19.06
CA SER A 275 31.78 9.37 -18.54
C SER A 275 30.86 9.16 -17.33
N VAL A 276 30.48 7.91 -17.06
CA VAL A 276 29.66 7.56 -15.89
C VAL A 276 30.37 7.94 -14.58
N SER A 277 31.71 7.86 -14.54
CA SER A 277 32.53 8.25 -13.38
C SER A 277 32.54 9.75 -13.12
N ASP A 278 32.35 10.58 -14.15
CA ASP A 278 32.31 12.05 -14.02
C ASP A 278 30.91 12.57 -13.67
N LEU A 279 29.89 11.71 -13.63
CA LEU A 279 28.53 12.11 -13.32
C LEU A 279 28.40 12.49 -11.84
N ARG A 280 28.28 13.78 -11.59
CA ARG A 280 28.13 14.35 -10.24
C ARG A 280 26.68 14.33 -9.71
N CYS A 281 25.69 14.11 -10.58
CA CYS A 281 24.30 13.90 -10.14
C CYS A 281 24.16 12.65 -9.27
N LYS A 282 23.43 12.76 -8.16
CA LYS A 282 23.21 11.63 -7.27
C LYS A 282 22.11 10.73 -7.83
N VAL A 283 22.46 9.55 -8.31
CA VAL A 283 21.51 8.51 -8.75
C VAL A 283 21.52 7.35 -7.77
N SER A 284 20.40 7.07 -7.10
CA SER A 284 20.34 6.09 -6.02
C SER A 284 19.04 5.30 -6.03
N THR A 285 19.02 4.15 -5.36
CA THR A 285 17.76 3.55 -4.93
C THR A 285 17.28 4.21 -3.63
N PHE A 286 16.00 4.04 -3.30
CA PHE A 286 15.45 4.48 -2.02
C PHE A 286 16.22 3.90 -0.82
N HIS A 287 16.52 2.60 -0.85
CA HIS A 287 17.27 1.92 0.20
C HIS A 287 18.71 2.43 0.33
N ALA A 288 19.41 2.65 -0.80
CA ALA A 288 20.76 3.20 -0.77
C ALA A 288 20.79 4.65 -0.25
N LEU A 289 19.77 5.46 -0.58
CA LEU A 289 19.63 6.79 0.00
C LEU A 289 19.43 6.72 1.52
N GLY A 290 18.51 5.87 1.98
CA GLY A 290 18.23 5.69 3.40
C GLY A 290 19.46 5.25 4.19
N ARG A 291 20.22 4.28 3.68
CA ARG A 291 21.49 3.86 4.29
C ARG A 291 22.50 5.02 4.37
N GLY A 292 22.64 5.80 3.31
CA GLY A 292 23.55 6.96 3.31
C GLY A 292 23.15 8.05 4.31
N ILE A 293 21.85 8.29 4.48
CA ILE A 293 21.35 9.23 5.50
C ILE A 293 21.69 8.71 6.91
N ILE A 294 21.44 7.43 7.18
CA ILE A 294 21.76 6.82 8.48
C ILE A 294 23.26 6.91 8.76
N GLU A 295 24.09 6.56 7.80
CA GLU A 295 25.55 6.63 7.94
C GLU A 295 26.02 8.06 8.20
N GLN A 296 25.48 9.05 7.49
CA GLN A 296 25.79 10.46 7.70
C GLN A 296 25.40 10.96 9.10
N VAL A 297 24.26 10.50 9.64
CA VAL A 297 23.75 10.90 10.95
C VAL A 297 24.47 10.17 12.08
N GLU A 298 24.76 8.88 11.92
CA GLU A 298 25.37 8.05 12.97
C GLU A 298 26.91 8.04 12.92
N GLY A 299 27.50 8.56 11.85
CA GLY A 299 28.96 8.60 11.64
C GLY A 299 29.59 7.24 11.34
N ARG A 300 28.80 6.20 11.08
CA ARG A 300 29.29 4.85 10.74
C ARG A 300 28.31 4.11 9.82
N PRO A 301 28.81 3.27 8.91
CA PRO A 301 27.95 2.41 8.12
C PRO A 301 27.25 1.40 9.03
N ARG A 302 25.95 1.17 8.79
CA ARG A 302 25.26 0.06 9.45
C ARG A 302 25.58 -1.23 8.74
N GLN A 303 26.04 -2.21 9.52
CA GLN A 303 26.17 -3.58 9.06
C GLN A 303 24.77 -4.12 8.79
N LEU A 304 24.57 -4.68 7.59
CA LEU A 304 23.36 -5.47 7.33
C LEU A 304 23.37 -6.66 8.29
N ALA A 305 22.18 -7.15 8.63
CA ALA A 305 22.12 -8.31 9.49
C ALA A 305 22.86 -9.49 8.83
N ASN A 306 23.63 -10.24 9.60
CA ASN A 306 24.55 -11.26 9.10
C ASN A 306 23.88 -12.30 8.18
N TRP A 307 22.58 -12.52 8.34
CA TRP A 307 21.79 -13.44 7.53
C TRP A 307 21.43 -12.91 6.12
N VAL A 308 21.57 -11.61 5.86
CA VAL A 308 21.28 -10.99 4.54
C VAL A 308 22.36 -11.34 3.52
N GLU A 309 23.60 -11.50 3.96
CA GLU A 309 24.76 -11.75 3.09
C GLU A 309 24.99 -13.26 2.83
N HIS A 310 24.32 -14.13 3.58
CA HIS A 310 24.43 -15.58 3.43
C HIS A 310 23.25 -16.15 2.63
N PRO A 311 23.50 -16.95 1.56
CA PRO A 311 22.44 -17.55 0.74
C PRO A 311 21.40 -18.37 1.51
N ALA A 312 21.77 -18.90 2.69
CA ALA A 312 20.90 -19.68 3.57
C ALA A 312 20.45 -18.91 4.84
N GLY A 313 20.95 -17.68 5.05
CA GLY A 313 20.72 -16.94 6.29
C GLY A 313 19.25 -16.56 6.49
N GLU A 314 18.57 -16.14 5.43
CA GLU A 314 17.13 -15.84 5.48
C GLU A 314 16.31 -17.07 5.91
N SER A 315 16.58 -18.23 5.31
CA SER A 315 15.89 -19.48 5.67
C SER A 315 16.15 -19.86 7.13
N GLN A 316 17.40 -19.76 7.60
CA GLN A 316 17.75 -20.05 9.00
C GLN A 316 17.05 -19.10 9.98
N LEU A 317 16.96 -17.81 9.66
CA LEU A 317 16.22 -16.85 10.48
C LEU A 317 14.73 -17.19 10.53
N ILE A 318 14.13 -17.48 9.38
CA ILE A 318 12.71 -17.84 9.29
C ILE A 318 12.45 -19.12 10.11
N GLU A 319 13.32 -20.12 9.99
CA GLU A 319 13.23 -21.36 10.79
C GLU A 319 13.33 -21.07 12.29
N GLN A 320 14.29 -20.25 12.70
CA GLN A 320 14.46 -19.85 14.10
C GLN A 320 13.20 -19.13 14.62
N LEU A 321 12.67 -18.16 13.85
CA LEU A 321 11.45 -17.43 14.20
C LEU A 321 10.24 -18.37 14.30
N ILE A 322 10.09 -19.31 13.37
CA ILE A 322 9.03 -20.32 13.41
C ILE A 322 9.17 -21.18 14.66
N GLN A 323 10.39 -21.65 14.99
CA GLN A 323 10.63 -22.46 16.19
C GLN A 323 10.31 -21.68 17.48
N GLU A 324 10.76 -20.43 17.58
CA GLU A 324 10.48 -19.57 18.71
C GLU A 324 8.98 -19.33 18.87
N LEU A 325 8.27 -18.97 17.78
CA LEU A 325 6.84 -18.75 17.80
C LEU A 325 6.04 -20.03 18.12
N ARG A 326 6.51 -21.20 17.66
CA ARG A 326 5.89 -22.49 18.02
C ARG A 326 5.99 -22.79 19.51
N GLN A 327 7.02 -22.31 20.20
CA GLN A 327 7.23 -22.55 21.63
C GLN A 327 6.55 -21.49 22.50
N THR A 328 6.51 -20.24 22.03
CA THR A 328 6.04 -19.09 22.83
C THR A 328 4.59 -18.70 22.55
N ASN A 329 4.03 -19.06 21.40
CA ASN A 329 2.69 -18.67 20.97
C ASN A 329 1.84 -19.90 20.62
N PRO A 330 0.96 -20.37 21.55
CA PRO A 330 0.09 -21.53 21.33
C PRO A 330 -0.83 -21.41 20.11
N ALA A 331 -1.28 -20.20 19.78
CA ALA A 331 -2.11 -19.97 18.60
C ALA A 331 -1.31 -20.17 17.30
N PHE A 332 -0.08 -19.64 17.24
CA PHE A 332 0.81 -19.88 16.11
C PHE A 332 1.18 -21.36 16.00
N GLN A 333 1.52 -22.02 17.11
CA GLN A 333 1.82 -23.46 17.14
C GLN A 333 0.69 -24.30 16.53
N ARG A 334 -0.56 -24.01 16.92
CA ARG A 334 -1.74 -24.67 16.38
C ARG A 334 -1.86 -24.43 14.87
N LEU A 335 -1.80 -23.17 14.42
CA LEU A 335 -1.91 -22.82 13.01
C LEU A 335 -0.80 -23.45 12.17
N TRP A 336 0.44 -23.43 12.67
CA TRP A 336 1.58 -24.03 12.00
C TRP A 336 1.45 -25.55 11.89
N THR A 337 0.96 -26.20 12.94
CA THR A 337 0.68 -27.65 12.93
C THR A 337 -0.44 -27.97 11.96
N GLU A 338 -1.53 -27.22 11.98
CA GLU A 338 -2.63 -27.35 11.01
C GLU A 338 -2.13 -27.12 9.58
N LEU A 339 -1.25 -26.13 9.35
CA LEU A 339 -0.64 -25.87 8.05
C LEU A 339 0.14 -27.10 7.54
N LEU A 340 1.07 -27.62 8.36
CA LEU A 340 1.90 -28.76 7.96
C LEU A 340 1.10 -30.05 7.80
N VAL A 341 0.04 -30.26 8.58
CA VAL A 341 -0.73 -31.51 8.57
C VAL A 341 -1.84 -31.50 7.51
N LEU A 342 -2.53 -30.37 7.35
CA LEU A 342 -3.65 -30.22 6.42
C LEU A 342 -3.23 -29.64 5.07
N TYR A 343 -1.99 -29.15 4.94
CA TYR A 343 -1.44 -28.60 3.70
C TYR A 343 0.04 -28.98 3.47
N PRO A 344 0.45 -30.25 3.67
CA PRO A 344 1.87 -30.65 3.68
C PRO A 344 2.64 -30.36 2.38
N LYS A 345 1.99 -30.28 1.22
CA LYS A 345 2.56 -29.84 -0.06
C LYS A 345 1.47 -29.18 -0.91
N ALA A 346 1.76 -28.01 -1.50
CA ALA A 346 0.80 -27.33 -2.37
C ALA A 346 0.62 -28.10 -3.69
N ASP A 347 -0.60 -28.19 -4.21
CA ASP A 347 -0.79 -28.57 -5.62
C ASP A 347 -0.31 -27.40 -6.49
N ILE A 348 0.98 -27.43 -6.85
CA ILE A 348 1.60 -26.45 -7.73
C ILE A 348 1.03 -26.69 -9.14
N PRO A 349 0.37 -25.70 -9.76
CA PRO A 349 -0.14 -25.81 -11.12
C PRO A 349 0.99 -26.08 -12.13
N VAL A 350 0.70 -26.84 -13.20
CA VAL A 350 1.71 -27.20 -14.22
C VAL A 350 2.36 -25.98 -14.87
N ASP A 351 1.62 -24.86 -14.98
CA ASP A 351 2.07 -23.58 -15.54
C ASP A 351 3.11 -22.84 -14.69
N VAL A 352 3.37 -23.30 -13.47
CA VAL A 352 4.43 -22.76 -12.60
C VAL A 352 5.78 -23.44 -12.85
N PHE A 353 5.79 -24.60 -13.52
CA PHE A 353 7.03 -25.33 -13.80
C PHE A 353 7.65 -24.84 -15.11
N ASP A 354 8.97 -24.66 -15.11
CA ASP A 354 9.74 -24.22 -16.29
C ASP A 354 9.77 -25.30 -17.39
N SER A 355 9.58 -26.58 -17.03
CA SER A 355 9.54 -27.70 -17.99
C SER A 355 8.54 -28.80 -17.61
N GLU A 356 8.09 -29.56 -18.62
CA GLU A 356 7.27 -30.77 -18.39
C GLU A 356 8.03 -31.86 -17.60
N GLU A 357 9.36 -31.91 -17.70
CA GLU A 357 10.16 -32.92 -17.02
C GLU A 357 10.23 -32.63 -15.51
N ASP A 358 10.39 -31.36 -15.12
CA ASP A 358 10.35 -30.93 -13.71
C ASP A 358 8.99 -31.22 -13.06
N TYR A 359 7.91 -31.02 -13.82
CA TYR A 359 6.57 -31.40 -13.37
C TYR A 359 6.42 -32.93 -13.22
N ARG A 360 6.92 -33.72 -14.17
CA ARG A 360 6.88 -35.19 -14.07
C ARG A 360 7.70 -35.69 -12.89
N GLN A 361 8.84 -35.09 -12.60
CA GLN A 361 9.68 -35.43 -11.46
C GLN A 361 9.01 -35.03 -10.12
N TYR A 362 8.39 -33.86 -10.07
CA TYR A 362 7.57 -33.40 -8.95
C TYR A 362 6.40 -34.35 -8.64
N ILE A 363 5.81 -34.96 -9.67
CA ILE A 363 4.73 -35.94 -9.54
C ILE A 363 5.24 -37.37 -9.31
N SER A 364 6.41 -37.76 -9.85
CA SER A 364 6.92 -39.14 -9.74
C SER A 364 7.32 -39.53 -8.31
N ASP A 365 7.76 -38.57 -7.50
CA ASP A 365 7.99 -38.78 -6.06
C ASP A 365 6.69 -39.13 -5.30
N ARG A 366 5.53 -39.02 -5.96
CA ARG A 366 4.19 -39.20 -5.39
C ARG A 366 3.48 -40.47 -5.89
N THR A 367 4.09 -41.26 -6.79
CA THR A 367 3.45 -42.45 -7.40
C THR A 367 4.27 -43.73 -7.19
N GLN A 368 3.78 -44.66 -6.34
CA GLN A 368 4.20 -46.06 -6.36
C GLN A 368 3.12 -46.99 -6.96
N ARG A 369 3.55 -48.20 -7.34
CA ARG A 369 2.90 -49.12 -8.29
C ARG A 369 1.57 -49.78 -7.84
N ASP A 370 1.17 -49.68 -6.58
CA ASP A 370 0.04 -50.46 -6.02
C ASP A 370 -1.24 -49.63 -5.72
N GLY A 371 -1.39 -48.46 -6.36
CA GLY A 371 -2.68 -47.75 -6.42
C GLY A 371 -3.06 -46.87 -5.22
N GLY A 372 -2.37 -46.99 -4.07
CA GLY A 372 -2.35 -45.98 -3.00
C GLY A 372 -1.09 -45.13 -3.10
N THR A 373 -1.22 -43.81 -3.20
CA THR A 373 -0.12 -42.92 -3.60
C THR A 373 0.41 -42.05 -2.46
N ILE A 374 -0.40 -41.79 -1.44
CA ILE A 374 -0.11 -40.78 -0.42
C ILE A 374 -0.42 -41.32 0.99
N SER A 375 0.58 -41.35 1.89
CA SER A 375 0.39 -41.77 3.29
C SER A 375 -0.30 -40.69 4.13
N THR A 376 -1.21 -41.08 5.01
CA THR A 376 -1.90 -40.19 5.97
C THR A 376 -1.30 -40.31 7.37
N LEU A 377 -1.70 -39.42 8.29
CA LEU A 377 -1.36 -39.51 9.72
C LEU A 377 -1.97 -40.72 10.43
N SER A 378 -3.09 -41.24 9.90
CA SER A 378 -3.74 -42.45 10.41
C SER A 378 -3.09 -43.74 9.91
N GLY A 379 -1.98 -43.66 9.16
CA GLY A 379 -1.24 -44.81 8.67
C GLY A 379 -1.86 -45.53 7.48
N ILE A 380 -2.88 -44.95 6.84
CA ILE A 380 -3.49 -45.48 5.61
C ILE A 380 -2.91 -44.78 4.38
N TYR A 381 -3.07 -45.42 3.22
CA TYR A 381 -2.71 -44.85 1.93
C TYR A 381 -3.97 -44.44 1.18
N VAL A 382 -3.95 -43.23 0.60
CA VAL A 382 -5.07 -42.66 -0.15
C VAL A 382 -4.63 -42.26 -1.57
N LYS A 383 -5.60 -41.99 -2.44
CA LYS A 383 -5.39 -41.80 -3.88
C LYS A 383 -5.11 -40.36 -4.29
N SER A 384 -5.43 -39.39 -3.44
CA SER A 384 -5.29 -37.95 -3.74
C SER A 384 -4.86 -37.13 -2.51
N LEU A 385 -4.27 -35.93 -2.73
CA LEU A 385 -3.97 -35.01 -1.62
C LEU A 385 -5.24 -34.55 -0.92
N GLN A 386 -6.34 -34.40 -1.66
CA GLN A 386 -7.61 -34.00 -1.09
C GLN A 386 -8.13 -35.07 -0.11
N GLU A 387 -8.03 -36.36 -0.47
CA GLU A 387 -8.32 -37.46 0.44
C GLU A 387 -7.33 -37.51 1.61
N GLN A 388 -6.05 -37.22 1.40
CA GLN A 388 -5.06 -37.17 2.48
C GLN A 388 -5.43 -36.10 3.51
N ARG A 389 -5.89 -34.94 3.03
CA ARG A 389 -6.36 -33.83 3.88
C ARG A 389 -7.62 -34.22 4.66
N ILE A 390 -8.57 -34.89 4.01
CA ILE A 390 -9.79 -35.38 4.68
C ILE A 390 -9.41 -36.41 5.75
N ALA A 391 -8.60 -37.41 5.41
CA ALA A 391 -8.15 -38.45 6.33
C ALA A 391 -7.37 -37.87 7.53
N ASN A 392 -6.41 -36.96 7.28
CA ASN A 392 -5.64 -36.29 8.33
C ASN A 392 -6.54 -35.45 9.24
N TRP A 393 -7.53 -34.76 8.67
CA TRP A 393 -8.47 -33.98 9.48
C TRP A 393 -9.36 -34.86 10.35
N LEU A 394 -9.92 -35.95 9.80
CA LEU A 394 -10.72 -36.91 10.56
C LEU A 394 -9.91 -37.50 11.71
N TRP A 395 -8.66 -37.88 11.44
CA TRP A 395 -7.71 -38.36 12.44
C TRP A 395 -7.42 -37.34 13.54
N LEU A 396 -7.09 -36.09 13.19
CA LEU A 396 -6.82 -35.01 14.15
C LEU A 396 -8.02 -34.72 15.07
N ASN A 397 -9.24 -34.89 14.57
CA ASN A 397 -10.47 -34.67 15.34
C ASN A 397 -10.98 -35.94 16.03
N SER A 398 -10.20 -37.03 16.04
CA SER A 398 -10.56 -38.31 16.65
C SER A 398 -11.88 -38.88 16.12
N ILE A 399 -12.19 -38.66 14.84
CA ILE A 399 -13.38 -39.20 14.18
C ILE A 399 -13.02 -40.57 13.59
N PRO A 400 -13.63 -41.69 14.05
CA PRO A 400 -13.37 -43.00 13.48
C PRO A 400 -13.88 -43.09 12.04
N PHE A 401 -13.04 -43.60 11.14
CA PHE A 401 -13.39 -43.81 9.75
C PHE A 401 -12.70 -45.03 9.16
N GLU A 402 -13.27 -45.59 8.10
CA GLU A 402 -12.71 -46.68 7.31
C GLU A 402 -12.63 -46.25 5.85
N TYR A 403 -11.45 -46.33 5.25
CA TYR A 403 -11.21 -45.92 3.86
C TYR A 403 -11.51 -47.08 2.89
N GLU A 404 -12.26 -46.79 1.83
CA GLU A 404 -12.66 -47.77 0.80
C GLU A 404 -13.30 -49.05 1.36
N ARG A 405 -14.11 -48.94 2.42
CA ARG A 405 -14.86 -50.07 2.99
C ARG A 405 -16.00 -50.47 2.06
N GLN A 406 -16.09 -51.75 1.69
CA GLN A 406 -17.27 -52.26 0.98
C GLN A 406 -18.49 -52.34 1.92
N ILE A 407 -19.57 -51.66 1.57
CA ILE A 407 -20.83 -51.63 2.32
C ILE A 407 -21.98 -52.15 1.47
N ALA A 408 -22.90 -52.89 2.09
CA ALA A 408 -24.13 -53.36 1.44
C ALA A 408 -25.22 -52.29 1.55
N ILE A 409 -25.82 -51.89 0.44
CA ILE A 409 -26.97 -51.00 0.40
C ILE A 409 -28.18 -51.82 -0.05
N GLY A 410 -29.25 -51.78 0.76
CA GLY A 410 -30.40 -52.69 0.67
C GLY A 410 -30.95 -52.96 -0.73
N GLY A 411 -31.24 -54.24 -0.98
CA GLY A 411 -32.07 -54.74 -2.07
C GLY A 411 -33.25 -55.53 -1.50
N ASP A 412 -34.41 -55.45 -2.14
CA ASP A 412 -35.53 -56.36 -1.85
C ASP A 412 -35.26 -57.68 -2.59
N GLY A 413 -35.00 -58.76 -1.85
CA GLY A 413 -34.68 -60.09 -2.39
C GLY A 413 -33.18 -60.41 -2.51
N ASN A 414 -32.84 -61.53 -3.17
CA ASN A 414 -31.49 -62.11 -3.28
C ASN A 414 -30.41 -61.24 -4.00
N ASP A 415 -30.72 -60.00 -4.40
CA ASP A 415 -29.77 -59.08 -5.03
C ASP A 415 -29.29 -58.00 -4.04
N GLN A 416 -28.24 -58.32 -3.29
CA GLN A 416 -27.52 -57.37 -2.43
C GLN A 416 -26.59 -56.49 -3.28
N LEU A 417 -26.81 -55.18 -3.28
CA LEU A 417 -25.93 -54.23 -3.96
C LEU A 417 -24.82 -53.79 -3.01
N TYR A 418 -23.57 -53.90 -3.46
CA TYR A 418 -22.42 -53.40 -2.71
C TYR A 418 -21.88 -52.11 -3.32
N VAL A 419 -21.48 -51.16 -2.48
CA VAL A 419 -20.73 -49.97 -2.89
C VAL A 419 -19.48 -49.84 -2.03
N GLN A 420 -18.48 -49.12 -2.52
CA GLN A 420 -17.21 -48.91 -1.85
C GLN A 420 -16.90 -47.41 -1.84
N PRO A 421 -17.43 -46.66 -0.85
CA PRO A 421 -17.19 -45.22 -0.76
C PRO A 421 -15.79 -44.91 -0.28
N ASP A 422 -15.29 -43.71 -0.61
CA ASP A 422 -13.95 -43.27 -0.18
C ASP A 422 -13.79 -43.29 1.35
N PHE A 423 -14.77 -42.77 2.11
CA PHE A 423 -14.75 -42.78 3.57
C PHE A 423 -16.07 -43.30 4.15
N TYR A 424 -16.01 -44.29 5.04
CA TYR A 424 -17.16 -44.79 5.82
C TYR A 424 -16.99 -44.44 7.31
N TYR A 425 -18.08 -44.07 7.98
CA TYR A 425 -18.13 -43.66 9.38
C TYR A 425 -18.96 -44.68 10.20
N PRO A 426 -18.32 -45.64 10.90
CA PRO A 426 -19.01 -46.74 11.57
C PRO A 426 -19.98 -46.30 12.66
N ASN A 427 -19.64 -45.24 13.41
CA ASN A 427 -20.41 -44.80 14.57
C ASN A 427 -21.82 -44.28 14.22
N ILE A 428 -22.00 -43.81 12.98
CA ILE A 428 -23.25 -43.18 12.52
C ILE A 428 -23.81 -43.83 11.25
N ASP A 429 -23.24 -44.97 10.84
CA ASP A 429 -23.59 -45.72 9.62
C ASP A 429 -23.79 -44.83 8.39
N THR A 430 -22.80 -43.98 8.11
CA THR A 430 -22.83 -43.01 7.00
C THR A 430 -21.53 -43.08 6.22
N PHE A 431 -21.52 -42.60 4.97
CA PHE A 431 -20.33 -42.54 4.13
C PHE A 431 -20.18 -41.20 3.41
N HIS A 432 -18.96 -40.89 3.00
CA HIS A 432 -18.54 -39.73 2.22
C HIS A 432 -17.77 -40.20 0.99
N GLU A 433 -18.25 -39.76 -0.18
CA GLU A 433 -17.55 -39.91 -1.47
C GLU A 433 -16.93 -38.56 -1.86
N HIS A 434 -15.62 -38.54 -2.09
CA HIS A 434 -14.89 -37.37 -2.51
C HIS A 434 -14.88 -37.24 -4.03
N PHE A 435 -15.74 -36.39 -4.58
CA PHE A 435 -15.75 -36.10 -6.01
C PHE A 435 -14.73 -35.02 -6.36
N ALA A 436 -13.63 -35.39 -7.01
CA ALA A 436 -12.73 -34.44 -7.65
C ALA A 436 -13.44 -33.79 -8.86
N ILE A 437 -13.82 -32.51 -8.72
CA ILE A 437 -14.49 -31.72 -9.76
C ILE A 437 -13.59 -30.53 -10.14
N ASN A 438 -13.32 -30.38 -11.43
CA ASN A 438 -12.55 -29.28 -12.00
C ASN A 438 -13.34 -27.96 -11.97
N LYS A 439 -12.63 -26.85 -12.17
CA LYS A 439 -13.17 -25.47 -12.15
C LYS A 439 -14.34 -25.23 -13.13
N ASP A 440 -14.39 -25.99 -14.22
CA ASP A 440 -15.43 -25.94 -15.25
C ASP A 440 -16.62 -26.87 -14.97
N GLY A 441 -16.64 -27.54 -13.81
CA GLY A 441 -17.68 -28.50 -13.43
C GLY A 441 -17.49 -29.89 -14.05
N THR A 442 -16.39 -30.14 -14.77
CA THR A 442 -16.06 -31.46 -15.30
C THR A 442 -15.38 -32.33 -14.24
N SER A 443 -15.58 -33.64 -14.29
CA SER A 443 -14.76 -34.58 -13.52
C SER A 443 -13.71 -35.18 -14.45
N PRO A 444 -12.44 -35.33 -14.03
CA PRO A 444 -11.42 -36.01 -14.83
C PRO A 444 -11.76 -37.48 -15.13
N PHE A 445 -12.75 -38.07 -14.45
CA PHE A 445 -13.28 -39.41 -14.70
C PHE A 445 -14.57 -39.37 -15.53
N LYS A 446 -14.44 -39.37 -16.87
CA LYS A 446 -15.55 -39.30 -17.86
C LYS A 446 -16.68 -40.34 -17.65
N THR A 447 -16.39 -41.48 -17.04
CA THR A 447 -17.34 -42.57 -16.75
C THR A 447 -18.26 -42.31 -15.55
N MET A 448 -18.00 -41.27 -14.76
CA MET A 448 -18.62 -41.08 -13.43
C MET A 448 -19.99 -40.38 -13.46
N LEU A 449 -20.22 -39.46 -14.40
CA LEU A 449 -21.56 -38.86 -14.63
C LEU A 449 -22.61 -39.94 -14.99
N ASN A 450 -22.18 -41.01 -15.64
CA ASN A 450 -23.02 -42.17 -15.95
C ASN A 450 -23.31 -43.06 -14.72
N ARG A 451 -22.43 -43.11 -13.71
CA ARG A 451 -22.68 -43.79 -12.43
C ARG A 451 -23.64 -42.99 -11.55
N LEU A 452 -23.48 -41.66 -11.48
CA LEU A 452 -24.42 -40.77 -10.78
C LEU A 452 -25.83 -40.85 -11.37
N SER A 453 -25.97 -40.83 -12.71
CA SER A 453 -27.28 -40.87 -13.37
C SER A 453 -27.99 -42.23 -13.22
N LYS A 454 -27.25 -43.35 -13.19
CA LYS A 454 -27.80 -44.69 -12.92
C LYS A 454 -28.23 -44.87 -11.46
N ASN A 455 -27.41 -44.44 -10.50
CA ASN A 455 -27.70 -44.62 -9.07
C ASN A 455 -28.83 -43.68 -8.57
N VAL A 456 -28.95 -42.47 -9.12
CA VAL A 456 -30.05 -41.54 -8.77
C VAL A 456 -31.41 -42.01 -9.32
N LYS A 457 -31.45 -42.64 -10.51
CA LYS A 457 -32.70 -43.18 -11.08
C LYS A 457 -33.20 -44.42 -10.34
N GLY A 458 -32.31 -45.29 -9.84
CA GLY A 458 -32.70 -46.47 -9.04
C GLY A 458 -33.31 -46.14 -7.68
N ILE A 459 -32.81 -45.09 -7.02
CA ILE A 459 -33.25 -44.69 -5.67
C ILE A 459 -34.57 -43.89 -5.71
N LYS A 460 -34.77 -42.99 -6.68
CA LYS A 460 -36.03 -42.24 -6.84
C LYS A 460 -37.23 -43.16 -7.16
N LYS A 461 -37.02 -44.30 -7.82
CA LYS A 461 -38.09 -45.25 -8.18
C LYS A 461 -38.58 -46.10 -7.00
N ARG A 462 -37.75 -46.31 -5.97
CA ARG A 462 -38.09 -47.11 -4.77
C ARG A 462 -38.61 -46.27 -3.60
N ALA A 463 -38.24 -44.99 -3.53
CA ALA A 463 -38.76 -44.06 -2.51
C ALA A 463 -40.28 -43.81 -2.61
N SER A 464 -40.92 -44.09 -3.75
CA SER A 464 -42.38 -43.98 -3.92
C SER A 464 -43.17 -45.21 -3.44
N THR A 465 -42.52 -46.31 -3.05
CA THR A 465 -43.20 -47.59 -2.77
C THR A 465 -42.90 -48.24 -1.42
N SER A 466 -42.04 -47.68 -0.55
CA SER A 466 -41.81 -48.26 0.78
C SER A 466 -41.92 -47.22 1.90
N SER A 467 -43.08 -47.17 2.56
CA SER A 467 -43.16 -46.63 3.92
C SER A 467 -42.60 -47.69 4.89
N LYS A 468 -41.82 -47.25 5.88
CA LYS A 468 -41.23 -48.03 6.99
C LYS A 468 -39.90 -48.78 6.72
N ARG A 469 -38.78 -48.04 6.72
CA ARG A 469 -37.45 -48.41 7.28
C ARG A 469 -36.56 -47.15 7.30
N PRO A 470 -35.62 -46.97 8.25
CA PRO A 470 -34.78 -45.77 8.28
C PRO A 470 -33.83 -45.81 7.09
N ALA A 471 -33.98 -44.86 6.17
CA ALA A 471 -33.12 -44.71 5.02
C ALA A 471 -31.69 -44.36 5.47
N HIS A 472 -30.67 -45.07 4.96
CA HIS A 472 -29.27 -44.66 5.08
C HIS A 472 -29.15 -43.19 4.66
N ARG A 473 -28.77 -42.30 5.58
CA ARG A 473 -28.67 -40.86 5.31
C ARG A 473 -27.40 -40.59 4.51
N ARG A 474 -27.55 -40.38 3.21
CA ARG A 474 -26.45 -39.97 2.33
C ARG A 474 -26.18 -38.48 2.52
N MET A 475 -24.96 -38.12 2.92
CA MET A 475 -24.51 -36.73 2.95
C MET A 475 -23.79 -36.40 1.62
N THR A 476 -24.58 -36.03 0.60
CA THR A 476 -24.02 -35.48 -0.65
C THR A 476 -23.80 -33.98 -0.46
N ILE A 477 -22.54 -33.55 -0.41
CA ILE A 477 -22.18 -32.14 -0.26
C ILE A 477 -21.75 -31.60 -1.65
N PRO A 478 -22.59 -30.81 -2.37
CA PRO A 478 -22.21 -30.24 -3.66
C PRO A 478 -21.43 -28.93 -3.44
N CYS A 479 -20.22 -28.85 -3.99
CA CYS A 479 -19.37 -27.67 -3.86
C CYS A 479 -19.67 -26.66 -4.99
N TRP A 480 -20.30 -25.51 -4.72
CA TRP A 480 -20.40 -24.40 -5.71
C TRP A 480 -20.42 -22.98 -5.09
N LYS A 481 -19.78 -22.05 -5.83
CA LYS A 481 -19.58 -20.57 -5.71
C LYS A 481 -18.54 -20.04 -4.68
N SER A 482 -17.39 -19.56 -5.15
CA SER A 482 -17.12 -18.11 -5.35
C SER A 482 -15.73 -17.86 -6.00
N SER A 483 -15.43 -16.60 -6.29
CA SER A 483 -14.54 -16.04 -7.31
C SER A 483 -13.03 -16.16 -7.10
N LYS A 484 -12.33 -16.27 -8.25
CA LYS A 484 -10.94 -15.90 -8.60
C LYS A 484 -9.83 -16.10 -7.53
N HIS A 485 -9.01 -17.12 -7.81
CA HIS A 485 -7.71 -17.48 -7.23
C HIS A 485 -7.81 -18.10 -5.82
N SER A 486 -7.61 -19.43 -5.71
CA SER A 486 -7.63 -20.29 -4.50
C SER A 486 -8.84 -21.26 -4.33
N CYS A 487 -9.23 -22.03 -5.36
CA CYS A 487 -10.44 -22.87 -5.25
C CYS A 487 -10.23 -24.31 -4.74
N ALA A 488 -9.06 -24.94 -4.92
CA ALA A 488 -8.82 -26.31 -4.44
C ALA A 488 -8.82 -26.37 -2.90
N ASN A 489 -8.22 -25.37 -2.24
CA ASN A 489 -8.24 -25.26 -0.77
C ASN A 489 -9.63 -24.88 -0.21
N ALA A 490 -10.41 -24.09 -0.95
CA ALA A 490 -11.73 -23.63 -0.51
C ALA A 490 -12.79 -24.76 -0.49
N ALA A 491 -12.76 -25.68 -1.45
CA ALA A 491 -13.68 -26.82 -1.50
C ALA A 491 -13.46 -27.79 -0.31
N SER A 492 -12.20 -28.09 -0.02
CA SER A 492 -11.82 -28.88 1.16
C SER A 492 -12.15 -28.15 2.45
N ASN A 493 -11.84 -26.86 2.58
CA ASN A 493 -12.15 -26.08 3.78
C ASN A 493 -13.65 -25.92 4.04
N TRP A 494 -14.46 -25.82 3.00
CA TRP A 494 -15.91 -25.80 3.14
C TRP A 494 -16.47 -27.17 3.56
N CYS A 495 -15.96 -28.27 3.02
CA CYS A 495 -16.32 -29.62 3.46
C CYS A 495 -15.95 -29.84 4.94
N LEU A 496 -14.78 -29.36 5.36
CA LEU A 496 -14.33 -29.34 6.75
C LEU A 496 -15.19 -28.45 7.65
N ASP A 497 -15.65 -27.28 7.17
CA ASP A 497 -16.56 -26.40 7.92
C ASP A 497 -17.99 -26.96 8.01
N GLN A 498 -18.44 -27.76 7.03
CA GLN A 498 -19.69 -28.52 7.15
C GLN A 498 -19.56 -29.64 8.17
N LEU A 499 -18.42 -30.34 8.21
CA LEU A 499 -18.13 -31.36 9.22
C LEU A 499 -18.02 -30.80 10.64
N LYS A 500 -17.52 -29.56 10.82
CA LYS A 500 -17.50 -28.87 12.14
C LYS A 500 -18.88 -28.45 12.67
N ARG A 501 -19.92 -28.40 11.83
CA ARG A 501 -21.28 -27.98 12.21
C ARG A 501 -22.16 -29.14 12.72
N TYR A 502 -21.69 -30.37 12.57
CA TYR A 502 -22.31 -31.59 13.09
C TYR A 502 -21.42 -32.16 14.18
#